data_AF-A0A932XGN5-F1
#
_entry.id   AF-A0A932XGN5-F1
#
_cell.length_a   1.000
_cell.length_b   1.000
_cell.length_c   1.000
_cell.angle_alpha   90.00
_cell.angle_beta   90.00
_cell.angle_gamma   90.00
#
_symmetry.space_group_name_H-M   'P 1'
#
loop_
_entity.id
_entity.type
_entity.pdbx_description
1 polymer ?
#
loop_
_entity_poly.entity_id
_entity_poly.type
_entity_poly.pdbx_seq_one_letter_code
_entity_poly.pdbx_strand_id
1 'polypeptide(L)'
;GYWVHMDIIEGSYGGRAGRDGMDAVDTLYANTRNNPIEDIESHLPLRIRRYELRQEGAGAGRWRGGIGSVRDTEFLADGGYSLEGEGNVYAPPGLFDGTAGIPGAVTLNPDTAAEAHLPSKFPYRRARAGDVLRTVGPSGGGYGNPLERDPADVLDDVLDELITAEAARALYGVALRKTAEGWEVDRSDTARLRARS
;
A
#
# COMPACT_ATOMS: atom_id res chain seq x y z
N GLY A 1 -10.99 -22.88 -23.61
CA GLY A 1 -11.34 -23.79 -22.50
C GLY A 1 -11.91 -23.00 -21.34
N TYR A 2 -12.44 -23.66 -20.33
CA TYR A 2 -12.82 -23.01 -19.07
C TYR A 2 -11.56 -22.82 -18.20
N TRP A 3 -11.50 -21.74 -17.45
CA TRP A 3 -10.43 -21.43 -16.51
C TRP A 3 -11.03 -20.86 -15.23
N VAL A 4 -10.34 -21.08 -14.11
CA VAL A 4 -10.63 -20.45 -12.82
C VAL A 4 -9.29 -20.10 -12.22
N HIS A 5 -9.11 -18.84 -11.85
CA HIS A 5 -7.93 -18.35 -11.16
C HIS A 5 -8.36 -17.77 -9.82
N MET A 6 -7.70 -18.21 -8.76
CA MET A 6 -7.83 -17.62 -7.44
C MET A 6 -6.56 -16.83 -7.19
N ASP A 7 -6.73 -15.52 -7.04
CA ASP A 7 -5.64 -14.60 -6.71
C ASP A 7 -5.80 -14.15 -5.25
N ILE A 8 -4.68 -13.97 -4.55
CA ILE A 8 -4.65 -13.50 -3.17
C ILE A 8 -3.96 -12.16 -3.18
N ILE A 9 -4.70 -11.15 -2.77
CA ILE A 9 -4.25 -9.76 -2.80
C ILE A 9 -3.64 -9.45 -1.45
N GLU A 10 -2.40 -8.99 -1.44
CA GLU A 10 -1.67 -8.78 -0.20
C GLU A 10 -2.24 -7.60 0.60
N GLY A 11 -2.10 -7.71 1.92
CA GLY A 11 -2.33 -6.59 2.83
C GLY A 11 -0.99 -6.06 3.33
N SER A 12 -0.99 -5.62 4.57
CA SER A 12 0.22 -5.21 5.27
C SER A 12 0.01 -5.29 6.77
N TYR A 13 1.10 -5.39 7.53
CA TYR A 13 1.03 -5.39 9.00
C TYR A 13 1.09 -3.97 9.56
N GLY A 14 0.54 -3.77 10.76
CA GLY A 14 0.80 -2.56 11.53
C GLY A 14 2.23 -2.50 12.05
N GLY A 15 2.69 -1.29 12.39
CA GLY A 15 3.91 -1.11 13.16
C GLY A 15 3.83 -1.85 14.49
N ARG A 16 4.97 -2.29 15.02
CA ARG A 16 5.05 -3.00 16.30
C ARG A 16 6.19 -2.46 17.14
N ALA A 17 6.15 -2.75 18.44
CA ALA A 17 7.23 -2.40 19.35
C ALA A 17 8.58 -2.91 18.79
N GLY A 18 9.45 -1.97 18.43
CA GLY A 18 10.79 -2.24 17.92
C GLY A 18 10.92 -2.48 16.41
N ARG A 19 9.84 -2.55 15.60
CA ARG A 19 9.94 -2.77 14.14
C ARG A 19 8.75 -2.21 13.34
N ASP A 20 9.05 -1.77 12.13
CA ASP A 20 8.03 -1.38 11.14
C ASP A 20 7.15 -2.56 10.70
N GLY A 21 5.95 -2.24 10.24
CA GLY A 21 5.03 -3.19 9.63
C GLY A 21 5.61 -3.77 8.34
N MET A 22 5.28 -5.02 8.05
CA MET A 22 5.67 -5.65 6.79
C MET A 22 4.80 -5.13 5.64
N ASP A 23 5.46 -4.68 4.58
CA ASP A 23 4.86 -4.16 3.35
C ASP A 23 4.40 -5.31 2.45
N ALA A 24 3.22 -5.18 1.82
CA ALA A 24 2.68 -6.09 0.81
C ALA A 24 2.89 -7.59 1.11
N VAL A 25 2.46 -8.02 2.31
CA VAL A 25 2.49 -9.43 2.71
C VAL A 25 1.09 -9.94 3.03
N ASP A 26 0.92 -11.25 2.91
CA ASP A 26 -0.30 -11.91 3.35
C ASP A 26 -0.41 -11.87 4.88
N THR A 27 -1.49 -11.26 5.37
CA THR A 27 -1.76 -11.11 6.80
C THR A 27 -2.78 -12.12 7.34
N LEU A 28 -3.55 -12.78 6.47
CA LEU A 28 -4.68 -13.64 6.83
C LEU A 28 -4.49 -15.09 6.36
N TYR A 29 -3.90 -15.30 5.20
CA TYR A 29 -3.59 -16.60 4.60
C TYR A 29 -2.06 -16.83 4.56
N ALA A 30 -1.42 -16.75 5.73
CA ALA A 30 0.03 -16.71 5.96
C ALA A 30 0.88 -17.90 5.41
N ASN A 31 0.29 -18.84 4.64
CA ASN A 31 0.97 -19.95 3.97
C ASN A 31 0.85 -19.90 2.43
N THR A 32 0.51 -18.75 1.87
CA THR A 32 0.37 -18.58 0.42
C THR A 32 1.56 -17.79 -0.14
N ARG A 33 1.86 -18.00 -1.43
CA ARG A 33 2.88 -17.25 -2.16
C ARG A 33 2.17 -16.42 -3.21
N ASN A 34 2.77 -15.30 -3.59
CA ASN A 34 2.31 -14.57 -4.75
C ASN A 34 2.41 -15.47 -6.00
N ASN A 35 1.42 -15.36 -6.88
CA ASN A 35 1.50 -15.98 -8.19
C ASN A 35 2.39 -15.12 -9.09
N PRO A 36 3.46 -15.69 -9.70
CA PRO A 36 4.30 -14.95 -10.63
C PRO A 36 3.48 -14.39 -11.80
N ILE A 37 3.77 -13.15 -12.20
CA ILE A 37 3.06 -12.49 -13.30
C ILE A 37 3.20 -13.32 -14.58
N GLU A 38 4.40 -13.85 -14.84
CA GLU A 38 4.71 -14.64 -16.02
C GLU A 38 3.86 -15.92 -16.08
N ASP A 39 3.57 -16.53 -14.93
CA ASP A 39 2.72 -17.72 -14.85
C ASP A 39 1.25 -17.38 -15.13
N ILE A 40 0.74 -16.29 -14.55
CA ILE A 40 -0.63 -15.80 -14.80
C ILE A 40 -0.81 -15.51 -16.29
N GLU A 41 0.07 -14.70 -16.88
CA GLU A 41 -0.08 -14.21 -18.25
C GLU A 41 0.17 -15.30 -19.31
N SER A 42 0.93 -16.34 -18.98
CA SER A 42 1.19 -17.46 -19.91
C SER A 42 0.03 -18.45 -19.98
N HIS A 43 -0.78 -18.56 -18.93
CA HIS A 43 -1.81 -19.60 -18.81
C HIS A 43 -3.24 -19.07 -18.82
N LEU A 44 -3.45 -17.77 -18.56
CA LEU A 44 -4.76 -17.17 -18.39
C LEU A 44 -4.96 -16.00 -19.35
N PRO A 45 -6.20 -15.70 -19.79
CA PRO A 45 -6.50 -14.52 -20.59
C PRO A 45 -6.54 -13.26 -19.70
N LEU A 46 -5.49 -13.04 -18.92
CA LEU A 46 -5.31 -11.93 -18.01
C LEU A 46 -3.97 -11.25 -18.28
N ARG A 47 -3.89 -9.95 -18.01
CA ARG A 47 -2.68 -9.14 -18.11
C ARG A 47 -2.52 -8.31 -16.85
N ILE A 48 -1.35 -8.38 -16.21
CA ILE A 48 -1.06 -7.55 -15.04
C ILE A 48 -0.42 -6.26 -15.53
N ARG A 49 -1.20 -5.17 -15.52
CA ARG A 49 -0.76 -3.85 -16.01
C ARG A 49 0.09 -3.09 -14.99
N ARG A 50 -0.11 -3.38 -13.71
CA ARG A 50 0.53 -2.73 -12.57
C ARG A 50 0.62 -3.72 -11.43
N TYR A 51 1.77 -3.75 -10.75
CA TYR A 51 1.96 -4.46 -9.49
C TYR A 51 3.11 -3.79 -8.73
N GLU A 52 2.76 -3.01 -7.70
CA GLU A 52 3.71 -2.16 -6.96
C GLU A 52 3.19 -1.85 -5.56
N LEU A 53 4.03 -1.24 -4.72
CA LEU A 53 3.58 -0.63 -3.47
C LEU A 53 2.76 0.63 -3.75
N ARG A 54 1.75 0.88 -2.92
CA ARG A 54 0.94 2.08 -3.01
C ARG A 54 1.73 3.31 -2.55
N GLN A 55 1.53 4.45 -3.21
CA GLN A 55 2.31 5.66 -2.96
C GLN A 55 1.77 6.53 -1.81
N GLU A 56 0.53 6.30 -1.38
CA GLU A 56 -0.08 7.07 -0.29
C GLU A 56 0.55 6.76 1.08
N GLY A 57 1.44 5.76 1.14
CA GLY A 57 2.19 5.37 2.33
C GLY A 57 1.37 4.52 3.30
N ALA A 58 1.74 4.57 4.58
CA ALA A 58 1.12 3.84 5.66
C ALA A 58 0.93 4.73 6.89
N GLY A 59 0.30 4.19 7.94
CA GLY A 59 0.16 4.92 9.20
C GLY A 59 1.54 5.27 9.78
N ALA A 60 1.76 6.55 10.04
CA ALA A 60 2.98 7.05 10.65
C ALA A 60 3.05 6.63 12.12
N GLY A 61 4.23 6.28 12.58
CA GLY A 61 4.51 6.03 13.99
C GLY A 61 6.01 6.07 14.25
N ARG A 62 6.42 5.91 15.50
CA ARG A 62 7.83 5.60 15.79
C ARG A 62 8.29 4.38 14.98
N TRP A 63 7.38 3.42 14.82
CA TRP A 63 7.45 2.38 13.81
C TRP A 63 6.27 2.52 12.85
N ARG A 64 6.53 2.68 11.55
CA ARG A 64 5.49 2.87 10.55
C ARG A 64 4.68 1.59 10.34
N GLY A 65 3.45 1.75 9.88
CA GLY A 65 2.71 0.65 9.29
C GLY A 65 3.36 0.15 8.00
N GLY A 66 2.95 -1.04 7.58
CA GLY A 66 3.30 -1.57 6.28
C GLY A 66 2.43 -0.96 5.18
N ILE A 67 2.98 -0.89 3.98
CA ILE A 67 2.39 -0.32 2.78
C ILE A 67 1.68 -1.44 2.02
N GLY A 68 0.46 -1.16 1.54
CA GLY A 68 -0.32 -2.11 0.73
C GLY A 68 0.13 -2.12 -0.74
N SER A 69 -0.21 -3.17 -1.48
CA SER A 69 0.06 -3.24 -2.92
C SER A 69 -1.07 -2.64 -3.77
N VAL A 70 -0.75 -2.24 -4.99
CA VAL A 70 -1.71 -1.94 -6.06
C VAL A 70 -1.51 -2.97 -7.16
N ARG A 71 -2.59 -3.63 -7.58
CA ARG A 71 -2.59 -4.55 -8.72
C ARG A 71 -3.69 -4.19 -9.70
N ASP A 72 -3.32 -4.00 -10.97
CA ASP A 72 -4.25 -3.78 -12.07
C ASP A 72 -4.29 -5.02 -12.97
N THR A 73 -5.42 -5.72 -12.95
CA THR A 73 -5.63 -6.94 -13.74
C THR A 73 -6.59 -6.67 -14.90
N GLU A 74 -6.07 -6.72 -16.11
CA GLU A 74 -6.84 -6.58 -17.35
C GLU A 74 -7.36 -7.95 -17.83
N PHE A 75 -8.62 -7.99 -18.26
CA PHE A 75 -9.21 -9.15 -18.91
C PHE A 75 -8.94 -9.10 -20.41
N LEU A 76 -8.24 -10.09 -20.97
CA LEU A 76 -7.94 -10.18 -22.41
C LEU A 76 -9.05 -10.86 -23.22
N ALA A 77 -10.04 -11.42 -22.54
CA ALA A 77 -11.22 -12.05 -23.12
C ALA A 77 -12.43 -11.83 -22.21
N ASP A 78 -13.64 -11.95 -22.76
CA ASP A 78 -14.87 -11.95 -21.96
C ASP A 78 -14.83 -13.03 -20.87
N GLY A 79 -15.24 -12.66 -19.66
CA GLY A 79 -15.13 -13.52 -18.48
C GLY A 79 -15.94 -13.01 -17.30
N GLY A 80 -15.42 -13.21 -16.10
CA GLY A 80 -16.01 -12.69 -14.88
C GLY A 80 -15.13 -12.86 -13.66
N TYR A 81 -15.57 -12.24 -12.57
CA TYR A 81 -14.83 -12.13 -11.33
C TYR A 81 -15.78 -12.02 -10.14
N SER A 82 -15.35 -12.52 -9.00
CA SER A 82 -15.96 -12.29 -7.69
C SER A 82 -14.85 -11.89 -6.73
N LEU A 83 -15.18 -11.17 -5.67
CA LEU A 83 -14.20 -10.69 -4.72
C LEU A 83 -14.74 -10.84 -3.30
N GLU A 84 -13.90 -11.35 -2.41
CA GLU A 84 -14.15 -11.46 -0.99
C GLU A 84 -12.98 -10.81 -0.24
N GLY A 85 -13.18 -9.60 0.27
CA GLY A 85 -12.13 -8.78 0.88
C GLY A 85 -12.63 -7.97 2.07
N GLU A 86 -11.67 -7.58 2.92
CA GLU A 86 -11.86 -6.79 4.13
C GLU A 86 -10.88 -5.62 4.18
N GLY A 87 -11.16 -4.62 5.03
CA GLY A 87 -10.26 -3.48 5.24
C GLY A 87 -10.47 -2.31 4.27
N ASN A 88 -11.59 -2.26 3.55
CA ASN A 88 -11.91 -1.16 2.62
C ASN A 88 -12.82 -0.08 3.22
N VAL A 89 -13.41 -0.33 4.41
CA VAL A 89 -14.37 0.59 5.05
C VAL A 89 -13.75 1.32 6.23
N TYR A 90 -13.05 0.59 7.10
CA TYR A 90 -12.46 1.15 8.32
C TYR A 90 -10.93 1.16 8.18
N ALA A 91 -10.32 2.32 8.43
CA ALA A 91 -8.88 2.46 8.42
C ALA A 91 -8.24 1.59 9.53
N PRO A 92 -7.16 0.86 9.24
CA PRO A 92 -6.41 0.14 10.28
C PRO A 92 -5.94 1.13 11.35
N PRO A 93 -6.30 0.95 12.62
CA PRO A 93 -5.99 1.93 13.65
C PRO A 93 -4.49 1.96 13.95
N GLY A 94 -3.97 3.14 14.27
CA GLY A 94 -2.67 3.28 14.90
C GLY A 94 -2.73 2.99 16.39
N LEU A 95 -1.58 2.72 17.00
CA LEU A 95 -1.45 2.43 18.43
C LEU A 95 -0.43 3.35 19.08
N PHE A 96 -0.68 3.72 20.35
CA PHE A 96 0.22 4.54 21.16
C PHE A 96 0.67 5.81 20.44
N ASP A 97 -0.28 6.62 19.99
CA ASP A 97 -0.07 7.86 19.22
C ASP A 97 0.40 7.68 17.78
N GLY A 98 0.48 6.44 17.28
CA GLY A 98 0.60 6.17 15.86
C GLY A 98 -0.68 6.58 15.10
N THR A 99 -0.53 7.00 13.85
CA THR A 99 -1.66 7.38 13.00
C THR A 99 -2.31 6.15 12.38
N ALA A 100 -3.58 6.29 12.00
CA ALA A 100 -4.27 5.27 11.23
C ALA A 100 -3.57 5.03 9.89
N GLY A 101 -3.68 3.80 9.40
CA GLY A 101 -3.32 3.44 8.04
C GLY A 101 -4.39 3.84 7.04
N ILE A 102 -4.35 3.23 5.85
CA ILE A 102 -5.21 3.61 4.73
C ILE A 102 -6.07 2.39 4.32
N PRO A 103 -7.39 2.55 4.16
CA PRO A 103 -8.24 1.47 3.65
C PRO A 103 -7.81 0.98 2.26
N GLY A 104 -8.15 -0.26 1.96
CA GLY A 104 -8.08 -0.81 0.62
C GLY A 104 -9.19 -0.27 -0.29
N ALA A 105 -9.08 -0.53 -1.59
CA ALA A 105 -10.07 -0.12 -2.57
C ALA A 105 -10.18 -1.14 -3.72
N VAL A 106 -11.35 -1.18 -4.36
CA VAL A 106 -11.56 -1.94 -5.60
C VAL A 106 -12.20 -1.01 -6.61
N THR A 107 -11.59 -0.88 -7.77
CA THR A 107 -12.05 0.01 -8.84
C THR A 107 -12.04 -0.74 -10.17
N LEU A 108 -13.16 -0.69 -10.90
CA LEU A 108 -13.24 -1.16 -12.28
C LEU A 108 -12.90 -0.01 -13.22
N ASN A 109 -12.10 -0.28 -14.24
CA ASN A 109 -11.68 0.63 -15.31
C ASN A 109 -11.12 1.96 -14.76
N PRO A 110 -10.11 1.90 -13.87
CA PRO A 110 -9.54 3.08 -13.25
C PRO A 110 -8.98 4.05 -14.30
N ASP A 111 -9.03 5.34 -13.99
CA ASP A 111 -8.46 6.42 -14.80
C ASP A 111 -9.14 6.54 -16.20
N THR A 112 -10.39 6.08 -16.30
CA THR A 112 -11.21 6.16 -17.52
C THR A 112 -12.57 6.79 -17.25
N ALA A 113 -13.29 7.16 -18.32
CA ALA A 113 -14.67 7.63 -18.22
C ALA A 113 -15.66 6.54 -17.72
N ALA A 114 -15.25 5.27 -17.71
CA ALA A 114 -16.05 4.13 -17.26
C ALA A 114 -15.66 3.67 -15.84
N GLU A 115 -14.88 4.48 -15.10
CA GLU A 115 -14.44 4.15 -13.75
C GLU A 115 -15.63 3.91 -12.81
N ALA A 116 -15.56 2.82 -12.04
CA ALA A 116 -16.54 2.51 -11.01
C ALA A 116 -15.89 1.93 -9.76
N HIS A 117 -16.12 2.57 -8.60
CA HIS A 117 -15.75 2.00 -7.31
C HIS A 117 -16.69 0.84 -6.94
N LEU A 118 -16.09 -0.26 -6.51
CA LEU A 118 -16.80 -1.49 -6.15
C LEU A 118 -16.69 -1.74 -4.64
N PRO A 119 -17.69 -2.44 -4.04
CA PRO A 119 -17.56 -2.89 -2.66
C PRO A 119 -16.43 -3.93 -2.54
N SER A 120 -15.91 -4.14 -1.34
CA SER A 120 -14.88 -5.16 -1.07
C SER A 120 -15.43 -6.58 -1.01
N LYS A 121 -16.74 -6.78 -1.21
CA LYS A 121 -17.36 -8.10 -1.28
C LYS A 121 -18.49 -8.08 -2.29
N PHE A 122 -18.44 -8.99 -3.26
CA PHE A 122 -19.53 -9.16 -4.20
C PHE A 122 -19.49 -10.53 -4.88
N PRO A 123 -20.67 -11.09 -5.21
CA PRO A 123 -20.76 -12.31 -5.99
C PRO A 123 -20.31 -12.05 -7.44
N TYR A 124 -20.22 -13.13 -8.22
CA TYR A 124 -19.83 -13.10 -9.63
C TYR A 124 -20.39 -11.90 -10.42
N ARG A 125 -19.50 -11.20 -11.10
CA ARG A 125 -19.79 -10.14 -12.08
C ARG A 125 -19.15 -10.51 -13.42
N ARG A 126 -19.76 -10.04 -14.50
CA ARG A 126 -19.21 -10.21 -15.85
C ARG A 126 -18.13 -9.16 -16.11
N ALA A 127 -17.04 -9.57 -16.72
CA ALA A 127 -16.03 -8.70 -17.32
C ALA A 127 -16.07 -8.86 -18.85
N ARG A 128 -15.76 -7.78 -19.55
CA ARG A 128 -15.51 -7.76 -20.99
C ARG A 128 -14.01 -7.75 -21.26
N ALA A 129 -13.63 -8.21 -22.44
CA ALA A 129 -12.26 -7.98 -22.93
C ALA A 129 -11.94 -6.47 -22.88
N GLY A 130 -10.80 -6.12 -22.30
CA GLY A 130 -10.32 -4.76 -22.07
C GLY A 130 -10.72 -4.14 -20.73
N ASP A 131 -11.62 -4.76 -19.95
CA ASP A 131 -11.90 -4.29 -18.58
C ASP A 131 -10.65 -4.48 -17.69
N VAL A 132 -10.40 -3.52 -16.80
CA VAL A 132 -9.30 -3.54 -15.84
C VAL A 132 -9.83 -3.46 -14.43
N LEU A 133 -9.52 -4.44 -13.58
CA LEU A 133 -9.83 -4.41 -12.16
C LEU A 133 -8.59 -3.96 -11.39
N ARG A 134 -8.65 -2.77 -10.78
CA ARG A 134 -7.67 -2.29 -9.81
C ARG A 134 -8.07 -2.74 -8.42
N THR A 135 -7.15 -3.41 -7.75
CA THR A 135 -7.27 -3.81 -6.35
C THR A 135 -6.14 -3.20 -5.56
N VAL A 136 -6.49 -2.50 -4.49
CA VAL A 136 -5.54 -1.80 -3.62
C VAL A 136 -5.63 -2.40 -2.23
N GLY A 137 -4.51 -2.93 -1.75
CA GLY A 137 -4.38 -3.48 -0.41
C GLY A 137 -4.41 -2.39 0.67
N PRO A 138 -5.01 -2.66 1.84
CA PRO A 138 -4.96 -1.74 2.97
C PRO A 138 -3.53 -1.58 3.50
N SER A 139 -3.24 -0.40 4.04
CA SER A 139 -1.97 -0.09 4.71
C SER A 139 -2.12 -0.09 6.22
N GLY A 140 -1.13 -0.63 6.93
CA GLY A 140 -1.14 -0.78 8.37
C GLY A 140 -1.11 0.55 9.12
N GLY A 141 -1.63 0.55 10.34
CA GLY A 141 -1.47 1.68 11.27
C GLY A 141 -0.06 1.75 11.86
N GLY A 142 0.36 2.95 12.24
CA GLY A 142 1.64 3.18 12.92
C GLY A 142 1.60 2.79 14.40
N TYR A 143 2.78 2.57 14.97
CA TYR A 143 2.96 2.33 16.40
C TYR A 143 3.86 3.39 17.01
N GLY A 144 3.44 4.00 18.11
CA GLY A 144 4.24 5.01 18.81
C GLY A 144 4.12 6.38 18.16
N ASN A 145 4.48 7.44 18.90
CA ASN A 145 4.50 8.80 18.38
C ASN A 145 5.46 8.92 17.18
N PRO A 146 5.00 9.37 15.98
CA PRO A 146 5.85 9.61 14.82
C PRO A 146 7.07 10.50 15.07
N LEU A 147 6.97 11.46 15.99
CA LEU A 147 8.06 12.37 16.34
C LEU A 147 9.20 11.66 17.11
N GLU A 148 9.00 10.42 17.54
CA GLU A 148 10.04 9.58 18.14
C GLU A 148 10.74 8.66 17.13
N ARG A 149 10.31 8.60 15.86
CA ARG A 149 11.00 7.83 14.82
C ARG A 149 12.42 8.36 14.64
N ASP A 150 13.40 7.48 14.42
CA ASP A 150 14.77 7.91 14.14
C ASP A 150 14.79 8.72 12.83
N PRO A 151 15.33 9.95 12.81
CA PRO A 151 15.46 10.71 11.57
C PRO A 151 16.24 9.97 10.47
N ALA A 152 17.15 9.06 10.82
CA ALA A 152 17.82 8.21 9.84
C ALA A 152 16.86 7.23 9.16
N ASP A 153 15.99 6.55 9.91
CA ASP A 153 14.98 5.66 9.35
C ASP A 153 13.99 6.43 8.43
N VAL A 154 13.66 7.68 8.79
CA VAL A 154 12.83 8.55 7.95
C VAL A 154 13.55 8.97 6.66
N LEU A 155 14.87 9.18 6.71
CA LEU A 155 15.66 9.43 5.50
C LEU A 155 15.66 8.18 4.61
N ASP A 156 15.82 6.99 5.18
CA ASP A 156 15.77 5.73 4.43
C ASP A 156 14.39 5.54 3.77
N ASP A 157 13.29 5.83 4.48
CA ASP A 157 11.94 5.80 3.87
C ASP A 157 11.80 6.77 2.67
N VAL A 158 12.52 7.90 2.66
CA VAL A 158 12.53 8.85 1.53
C VAL A 158 13.43 8.37 0.39
N LEU A 159 14.58 7.76 0.71
CA LEU A 159 15.51 7.22 -0.28
C LEU A 159 14.92 6.00 -1.00
N ASP A 160 14.13 5.19 -0.29
CA ASP A 160 13.38 4.06 -0.82
C ASP A 160 12.06 4.47 -1.49
N GLU A 161 11.81 5.78 -1.64
CA GLU A 161 10.63 6.36 -2.29
C GLU A 161 9.29 5.97 -1.64
N LEU A 162 9.32 5.55 -0.37
CA LEU A 162 8.11 5.18 0.38
C LEU A 162 7.30 6.40 0.82
N ILE A 163 8.01 7.52 1.09
CA ILE A 163 7.44 8.82 1.42
C ILE A 163 8.24 9.94 0.74
N THR A 164 7.65 11.12 0.62
CA THR A 164 8.36 12.30 0.10
C THR A 164 9.08 13.06 1.23
N ALA A 165 10.00 13.97 0.88
CA ALA A 165 10.63 14.86 1.86
C ALA A 165 9.61 15.78 2.57
N GLU A 166 8.54 16.16 1.87
CA GLU A 166 7.42 16.92 2.45
C GLU A 166 6.65 16.07 3.48
N ALA A 167 6.40 14.81 3.17
CA ALA A 167 5.77 13.87 4.10
C ALA A 167 6.67 13.59 5.31
N ALA A 168 7.99 13.44 5.12
CA ALA A 168 8.96 13.32 6.22
C ALA A 168 8.86 14.47 7.22
N ARG A 169 8.73 15.70 6.71
CA ARG A 169 8.54 16.91 7.52
C ARG A 169 7.19 16.92 8.22
N ALA A 170 6.12 16.65 7.49
CA ALA A 170 4.75 16.77 7.99
C ALA A 170 4.39 15.69 9.02
N LEU A 171 4.82 14.44 8.80
CA LEU A 171 4.44 13.30 9.61
C LEU A 171 5.41 13.06 10.78
N TYR A 172 6.71 13.20 10.56
CA TYR A 172 7.74 12.80 11.52
C TYR A 172 8.51 13.98 12.12
N GLY A 173 8.21 15.21 11.69
CA GLY A 173 8.96 16.40 12.08
C GLY A 173 10.44 16.35 11.63
N VAL A 174 10.75 15.59 10.58
CA VAL A 174 12.11 15.43 10.06
C VAL A 174 12.31 16.33 8.86
N ALA A 175 13.28 17.23 8.96
CA ALA A 175 13.68 18.08 7.86
C ALA A 175 14.83 17.42 7.09
N LEU A 176 14.66 17.29 5.77
CA LEU A 176 15.71 16.82 4.88
C LEU A 176 16.20 17.97 4.01
N ARG A 177 17.51 18.01 3.76
CA ARG A 177 18.15 18.95 2.84
C ARG A 177 18.76 18.19 1.67
N LYS A 178 18.67 18.76 0.48
CA LYS A 178 19.32 18.22 -0.72
C LYS A 178 20.74 18.76 -0.82
N THR A 179 21.72 17.86 -0.91
CA THR A 179 23.15 18.15 -1.11
C THR A 179 23.58 17.72 -2.52
N ALA A 180 24.87 17.84 -2.84
CA ALA A 180 25.39 17.33 -4.11
C ALA A 180 25.43 15.80 -4.14
N GLU A 181 25.49 15.18 -2.96
CA GLU A 181 25.64 13.74 -2.73
C GLU A 181 24.29 13.03 -2.52
N GLY A 182 23.20 13.75 -2.26
CA GLY A 182 21.87 13.18 -2.09
C GLY A 182 21.00 13.93 -1.09
N TRP A 183 20.14 13.20 -0.39
CA TRP A 183 19.36 13.74 0.73
C TRP A 183 20.07 13.48 2.06
N GLU A 184 20.02 14.46 2.95
CA GLU A 184 20.58 14.34 4.30
C GLU A 184 19.62 14.93 5.34
N VAL A 185 19.67 14.39 6.56
CA VAL A 185 18.90 14.94 7.69
C VAL A 185 19.48 16.30 8.11
N ASP A 186 18.65 17.34 8.07
CA ASP A 186 18.91 18.61 8.75
C ASP A 186 18.57 18.44 10.24
N ARG A 187 19.60 18.12 11.04
CA ARG A 187 19.45 17.87 12.48
C ARG A 187 18.94 19.10 13.24
N SER A 188 19.34 20.30 12.81
CA SER A 188 18.96 21.54 13.48
C SER A 188 17.50 21.89 13.22
N ASP A 189 17.02 21.80 11.97
CA ASP A 189 15.61 22.01 11.67
C ASP A 189 14.72 20.88 12.21
N THR A 190 15.17 19.62 12.15
CA THR A 190 14.46 18.49 12.76
C THR A 190 14.24 18.70 14.26
N ALA A 191 15.27 19.12 15.01
CA ALA A 191 15.14 19.43 16.43
C ALA A 191 14.15 20.59 16.67
N ARG A 192 14.18 21.62 15.83
CA ARG A 192 13.25 22.75 15.91
C ARG A 192 11.81 22.36 15.63
N LEU A 193 11.56 21.50 14.63
CA LEU A 193 10.24 21.01 14.27
C LEU A 193 9.64 20.22 15.43
N ARG A 194 10.37 19.23 15.94
CA ARG A 194 9.91 18.36 17.03
C ARG A 194 9.70 19.09 18.35
N ALA A 195 10.36 20.23 18.59
CA ALA A 195 10.16 21.05 19.77
C ALA A 195 8.90 21.95 19.74
N ARG A 196 8.24 22.07 18.58
CA ARG A 196 7.05 22.94 18.38
C ARG A 196 5.73 22.17 18.35
N SER A 197 5.79 20.85 18.40
CA SER A 197 4.65 19.94 18.21
C SER A 197 4.05 19.46 19.52
#